data_AF-A0A1V5W412-F1
#
_entry.id   AF-A0A1V5W412-F1
#
_cell.length_a   1.000
_cell.length_b   1.000
_cell.length_c   1.000
_cell.angle_alpha   90.00
_cell.angle_beta   90.00
_cell.angle_gamma   90.00
#
_symmetry.space_group_name_H-M   'P 1'
#
loop_
_entity.id
_entity.type
_entity.pdbx_description
1 polymer ?
#
loop_
_entity_poly.entity_id
_entity_poly.type
_entity_poly.pdbx_seq_one_letter_code
_entity_poly.pdbx_strand_id
1 'polypeptide(L)'
;MKTLQIYKLIVAYIFLQLLVECTYAQETQLFTNEKRAEYILSFSKNVTWQSASFQTFTIGLVASDSLLYFRLQQQAESIKTLHNKPIKIQLYESLAAVKPCQVLFVMYNSSIRIEAVYAALVHNQTLLLTENFPFSKSMINFTVVNGKRNYEINEQKLTESNLKVNPLLLKYAVKTKEDWEALYAKTEALLVKEQVENVEKTQIIEKQTQHISSQEQTIQNLKLSIEQQKKELLLLSNAVGAKQLELQKTMVEISTRSSELEIQELQLASLNKNIKQQQSILREQATLIHAQEKTLDVQSNKIETQKSIIYLIAIILIVIGTLGYFIFRLYRKTKRINLLLHLKNEEIKKQNEQIAWQNKEITDSIVYARRIQHAILPPQEIISQTISEHFILFKPRDIVSGDYYWMTQIQNKIIITAADCTGHGVPGAFMSLLGITFLHEIVHEKQITQSDMILHELREKIIESLNKSGRTEDYKDGMDMALCVIHKDSMTLDYSGAYNPLYIVRNGELLEIKADKMPVGLSEKAHEQFSITSHALQSGDSLYMFSDGYVDQFGGPQNRKFMSKQFKELICSIQHESMESQKEILDRTIETWRGNTKQIDDIIVIGLKM
;
A
#
# COMPACT_ATOMS: atom_id res chain seq x y z
N MET A 1 -6.95 61.37 2.64
CA MET A 1 -5.91 60.48 3.23
C MET A 1 -6.47 59.22 3.89
N LYS A 2 -7.56 59.25 4.69
CA LYS A 2 -8.10 58.05 5.37
C LYS A 2 -8.63 56.94 4.45
N THR A 3 -9.21 57.27 3.30
CA THR A 3 -9.75 56.31 2.32
C THR A 3 -8.67 55.50 1.59
N LEU A 4 -7.50 56.09 1.37
CA LEU A 4 -6.37 55.41 0.69
C LEU A 4 -5.67 54.40 1.62
N GLN A 5 -5.64 54.66 2.93
CA GLN A 5 -5.16 53.71 3.94
C GLN A 5 -6.10 52.51 4.09
N ILE A 6 -7.41 52.73 4.05
CA ILE A 6 -8.42 51.66 4.11
C ILE A 6 -8.32 50.77 2.87
N TYR A 7 -8.14 51.34 1.67
CA TYR A 7 -7.93 50.55 0.44
C TYR A 7 -6.61 49.76 0.46
N LYS A 8 -5.52 50.32 0.99
CA LYS A 8 -4.27 49.57 1.19
C LYS A 8 -4.43 48.42 2.19
N LEU A 9 -5.23 48.60 3.25
CA LEU A 9 -5.53 47.53 4.22
C LEU A 9 -6.42 46.44 3.63
N ILE A 10 -7.43 46.80 2.83
CA ILE A 10 -8.34 45.82 2.19
C ILE A 10 -7.60 45.05 1.10
N VAL A 11 -6.78 45.71 0.28
CA VAL A 11 -5.95 45.04 -0.73
C VAL A 11 -4.90 44.16 -0.04
N ALA A 12 -4.26 44.61 1.05
CA ALA A 12 -3.35 43.76 1.83
C ALA A 12 -4.08 42.57 2.50
N TYR A 13 -5.32 42.75 2.97
CA TYR A 13 -6.14 41.68 3.57
C TYR A 13 -6.59 40.65 2.53
N ILE A 14 -6.97 41.10 1.33
CA ILE A 14 -7.32 40.22 0.19
C ILE A 14 -6.06 39.52 -0.34
N PHE A 15 -4.91 40.19 -0.40
CA PHE A 15 -3.64 39.59 -0.77
C PHE A 15 -3.14 38.59 0.29
N LEU A 16 -3.40 38.85 1.58
CA LEU A 16 -3.12 37.94 2.69
C LEU A 16 -4.08 36.75 2.66
N GLN A 17 -5.37 36.93 2.34
CA GLN A 17 -6.30 35.81 2.16
C GLN A 17 -5.99 34.98 0.92
N LEU A 18 -5.57 35.58 -0.20
CA LEU A 18 -5.12 34.87 -1.40
C LEU A 18 -3.76 34.18 -1.19
N LEU A 19 -2.86 34.74 -0.38
CA LEU A 19 -1.62 34.06 0.03
C LEU A 19 -1.91 32.92 1.01
N VAL A 20 -2.90 33.07 1.90
CA VAL A 20 -3.37 31.99 2.77
C VAL A 20 -4.02 30.87 1.94
N GLU A 21 -4.92 31.17 1.01
CA GLU A 21 -5.54 30.14 0.15
C GLU A 21 -4.54 29.48 -0.81
N CYS A 22 -3.54 30.22 -1.31
CA CYS A 22 -2.50 29.65 -2.18
C CYS A 22 -1.40 28.89 -1.41
N THR A 23 -1.29 29.07 -0.09
CA THR A 23 -0.47 28.22 0.79
C THR A 23 -1.22 26.97 1.31
N TYR A 24 -2.54 26.91 1.15
CA TYR A 24 -3.34 25.70 1.43
C TYR A 24 -3.39 24.69 0.27
N ALA A 25 -2.92 25.03 -0.94
CA ALA A 25 -2.89 24.11 -2.09
C ALA A 25 -1.55 23.38 -2.29
N GLN A 26 -0.60 23.57 -1.37
CA GLN A 26 0.59 22.74 -1.27
C GLN A 26 0.85 22.45 0.20
N GLU A 27 -0.07 21.72 0.84
CA GLU A 27 0.24 21.01 2.07
C GLU A 27 1.37 20.01 1.77
N THR A 28 2.61 20.44 1.96
CA THR A 28 3.58 19.61 2.66
C THR A 28 2.82 19.01 3.83
N GLN A 29 2.53 17.70 3.80
CA GLN A 29 1.71 17.02 4.81
C GLN A 29 2.22 17.33 6.22
N LEU A 30 1.73 18.41 6.82
CA LEU A 30 2.03 18.75 8.20
C LEU A 30 1.26 17.72 9.01
N PHE A 31 1.97 17.02 9.90
CA PHE A 31 1.34 15.99 10.72
C PHE A 31 0.32 16.67 11.65
N THR A 32 -0.97 16.50 11.37
CA THR A 32 -2.06 17.17 12.11
C THR A 32 -2.32 16.47 13.44
N ASN A 33 -2.91 17.22 14.37
CA ASN A 33 -3.33 16.67 15.65
C ASN A 33 -4.40 15.56 15.51
N GLU A 34 -5.17 15.51 14.41
CA GLU A 34 -6.05 14.36 14.12
C GLU A 34 -5.26 13.05 13.89
N LYS A 35 -4.16 13.12 13.15
CA LYS A 35 -3.33 11.94 12.86
C LYS A 35 -2.56 11.50 14.10
N ARG A 36 -2.09 12.43 14.95
CA ARG A 36 -1.51 12.11 16.25
C ARG A 36 -2.45 11.29 17.12
N ALA A 37 -3.70 11.73 17.23
CA ALA A 37 -4.72 11.04 18.01
C ALA A 37 -4.97 9.62 17.50
N GLU A 38 -5.06 9.44 16.18
CA GLU A 38 -5.27 8.14 15.53
C GLU A 38 -4.13 7.16 15.85
N TYR A 39 -2.88 7.63 15.80
CA TYR A 39 -1.70 6.82 16.09
C TYR A 39 -1.62 6.41 17.56
N ILE A 40 -1.89 7.34 18.48
CA ILE A 40 -1.95 7.03 19.92
C ILE A 40 -2.96 5.91 20.17
N LEU A 41 -4.16 6.00 19.58
CA LEU A 41 -5.21 4.98 19.73
C LEU A 41 -4.84 3.65 19.05
N SER A 42 -4.24 3.70 17.86
CA SER A 42 -3.81 2.51 17.12
C SER A 42 -2.74 1.71 17.87
N PHE A 43 -1.71 2.37 18.40
CA PHE A 43 -0.70 1.70 19.23
C PHE A 43 -1.28 1.18 20.54
N SER A 44 -2.16 1.96 21.18
CA SER A 44 -2.86 1.54 22.40
C SER A 44 -3.68 0.25 22.21
N LYS A 45 -4.29 0.08 21.02
CA LYS A 45 -5.06 -1.11 20.66
C LYS A 45 -4.18 -2.33 20.39
N ASN A 46 -2.98 -2.12 19.84
CA ASN A 46 -2.10 -3.19 19.36
C ASN A 46 -0.98 -3.58 20.34
N VAL A 47 -0.97 -2.99 21.54
CA VAL A 47 -0.16 -3.43 22.68
C VAL A 47 -1.08 -4.11 23.69
N THR A 48 -0.56 -5.13 24.37
CA THR A 48 -1.28 -5.94 25.36
C THR A 48 -0.54 -5.96 26.70
N TRP A 49 -1.31 -5.92 27.79
CA TRP A 49 -0.82 -5.89 29.17
C TRP A 49 -1.04 -7.26 29.82
N GLN A 50 -0.02 -7.83 30.47
CA GLN A 50 -0.09 -9.20 31.00
C GLN A 50 -0.95 -9.36 32.27
N SER A 51 -1.17 -8.30 33.06
CA SER A 51 -2.02 -8.36 34.26
C SER A 51 -2.72 -7.02 34.48
N ALA A 52 -3.98 -6.88 34.05
CA ALA A 52 -4.60 -5.57 34.13
C ALA A 52 -6.11 -5.63 34.43
N SER A 53 -6.42 -5.77 35.72
CA SER A 53 -7.77 -5.60 36.26
C SER A 53 -8.15 -4.12 36.39
N PHE A 54 -7.95 -3.32 35.35
CA PHE A 54 -8.38 -1.92 35.37
C PHE A 54 -9.86 -1.78 35.00
N GLN A 55 -10.56 -0.84 35.65
CA GLN A 55 -11.96 -0.53 35.37
C GLN A 55 -12.11 0.43 34.17
N THR A 56 -11.14 1.34 33.97
CA THR A 56 -11.10 2.34 32.89
C THR A 56 -9.72 2.35 32.23
N PHE A 57 -9.66 2.46 30.90
CA PHE A 57 -8.40 2.57 30.16
C PHE A 57 -7.97 4.03 30.05
N THR A 58 -6.93 4.42 30.78
CA THR A 58 -6.50 5.82 30.90
C THR A 58 -5.33 6.13 29.96
N ILE A 59 -5.49 7.13 29.11
CA ILE A 59 -4.44 7.68 28.24
C ILE A 59 -4.06 9.06 28.77
N GLY A 60 -2.82 9.18 29.24
CA GLY A 60 -2.21 10.42 29.70
C GLY A 60 -1.53 11.18 28.57
N LEU A 61 -1.80 12.48 28.48
CA LEU A 61 -1.12 13.41 27.58
C LEU A 61 -0.28 14.39 28.41
N VAL A 62 1.02 14.45 28.16
CA VAL A 62 1.87 15.53 28.67
C VAL A 62 2.08 16.52 27.55
N ALA A 63 1.22 17.54 27.50
CA ALA A 63 1.25 18.53 26.43
C ALA A 63 0.77 19.89 26.94
N SER A 64 1.39 20.95 26.45
CA SER A 64 0.89 22.34 26.54
C SER A 64 -0.15 22.65 25.45
N ASP A 65 -0.35 21.75 24.50
CA ASP A 65 -1.29 21.91 23.38
C ASP A 65 -2.68 21.34 23.70
N SER A 66 -3.66 22.24 23.87
CA SER A 66 -5.06 21.90 24.16
C SER A 66 -5.77 21.23 22.97
N LEU A 67 -5.26 21.37 21.74
CA LEU A 67 -5.94 20.90 20.53
C LEU A 67 -5.78 19.39 20.33
N LEU A 68 -4.61 18.81 20.65
CA LEU A 68 -4.43 17.36 20.60
C LEU A 68 -5.33 16.64 21.61
N TYR A 69 -5.47 17.19 22.82
CA TYR A 69 -6.39 16.66 23.83
C TYR A 69 -7.81 16.59 23.29
N PHE A 70 -8.32 17.68 22.69
CA PHE A 70 -9.66 17.74 22.12
C PHE A 70 -9.86 16.71 20.98
N ARG A 71 -8.88 16.58 20.08
CA ARG A 71 -8.95 15.59 18.97
C ARG A 71 -8.93 14.15 19.47
N LEU A 72 -8.09 13.86 20.47
CA LEU A 72 -8.02 12.53 21.05
C LEU A 72 -9.29 12.18 21.82
N GLN A 73 -9.89 13.14 22.53
CA GLN A 73 -11.18 12.96 23.21
C GLN A 73 -12.30 12.66 22.20
N GLN A 74 -12.40 13.42 21.12
CA GLN A 74 -13.39 13.22 20.06
C GLN A 74 -13.29 11.81 19.43
N GLN A 75 -12.06 11.34 19.15
CA GLN A 75 -11.85 10.01 18.58
C GLN A 75 -12.09 8.89 19.61
N ALA A 76 -11.72 9.11 20.87
CA ALA A 76 -11.98 8.16 21.95
C ALA A 76 -13.50 7.98 22.20
N GLU A 77 -14.30 9.05 22.11
CA GLU A 77 -15.76 9.00 22.22
C GLU A 77 -16.42 8.19 21.09
N SER A 78 -15.84 8.22 19.88
CA SER A 78 -16.29 7.41 18.74
C SER A 78 -16.03 5.92 18.94
N ILE A 79 -14.84 5.57 19.44
CA ILE A 79 -14.42 4.17 19.66
C ILE A 79 -15.05 3.58 20.94
N LYS A 80 -15.37 4.44 21.93
CA LYS A 80 -15.98 4.16 23.25
C LYS A 80 -15.16 3.27 24.19
N THR A 81 -14.59 2.17 23.70
CA THR A 81 -13.86 1.20 24.51
C THR A 81 -12.55 0.75 23.87
N LEU A 82 -11.50 0.61 24.67
CA LEU A 82 -10.26 -0.10 24.31
C LEU A 82 -10.09 -1.28 25.27
N HIS A 83 -9.74 -2.46 24.74
CA HIS A 83 -9.58 -3.69 25.53
C HIS A 83 -10.80 -3.99 26.43
N ASN A 84 -12.02 -3.73 25.92
CA ASN A 84 -13.31 -3.86 26.62
C ASN A 84 -13.48 -2.97 27.86
N LYS A 85 -12.73 -1.86 27.95
CA LYS A 85 -12.81 -0.88 29.04
C LYS A 85 -13.10 0.51 28.49
N PRO A 86 -13.92 1.33 29.18
CA PRO A 86 -14.18 2.71 28.79
C PRO A 86 -12.89 3.53 28.79
N ILE A 87 -12.72 4.36 27.77
CA ILE A 87 -11.51 5.18 27.57
C ILE A 87 -11.63 6.48 28.37
N LYS A 88 -10.59 6.83 29.11
CA LYS A 88 -10.46 8.12 29.81
C LYS A 88 -9.19 8.85 29.35
N ILE A 89 -9.35 10.04 28.79
CA ILE A 89 -8.21 10.88 28.38
C ILE A 89 -7.91 11.89 29.49
N GLN A 90 -6.65 11.97 29.93
CA GLN A 90 -6.23 12.89 30.99
C GLN A 90 -5.04 13.73 30.54
N LEU A 91 -5.17 15.05 30.65
CA LEU A 91 -4.11 16.01 30.36
C LEU A 91 -3.32 16.31 31.64
N TYR A 92 -1.99 16.36 31.51
CA TYR A 92 -1.07 16.71 32.60
C TYR A 92 -0.20 17.89 32.18
N GLU A 93 -0.11 18.90 33.04
CA GLU A 93 0.69 20.11 32.81
C GLU A 93 2.20 19.86 32.94
N SER A 94 2.58 18.81 33.69
CA SER A 94 3.98 18.41 33.85
C SER A 94 4.12 16.91 34.11
N LEU A 95 5.32 16.38 33.84
CA LEU A 95 5.66 14.98 34.10
C LEU A 95 5.53 14.59 35.58
N ALA A 96 5.74 15.53 36.51
CA ALA A 96 5.62 15.29 37.94
C ALA A 96 4.16 15.10 38.40
N ALA A 97 3.18 15.58 37.63
CA ALA A 97 1.75 15.46 37.95
C ALA A 97 1.10 14.18 37.39
N VAL A 98 1.86 13.36 36.66
CA VAL A 98 1.34 12.16 35.97
C VAL A 98 0.92 11.11 37.00
N LYS A 99 -0.36 10.71 36.96
CA LYS A 99 -0.90 9.59 37.72
C LYS A 99 -0.74 8.28 36.94
N PRO A 100 -0.81 7.11 37.61
CA PRO A 100 -0.75 5.82 36.93
C PRO A 100 -1.78 5.73 35.79
N CYS A 101 -1.30 5.45 34.58
CA CYS A 101 -2.10 5.34 33.36
C CYS A 101 -1.59 4.20 32.48
N GLN A 102 -2.42 3.71 31.57
CA GLN A 102 -2.06 2.60 30.68
C GLN A 102 -1.15 3.09 29.55
N VAL A 103 -1.36 4.31 29.06
CA VAL A 103 -0.57 4.90 27.97
C VAL A 103 -0.21 6.32 28.35
N LEU A 104 1.07 6.67 28.23
CA LEU A 104 1.56 8.04 28.38
C LEU A 104 2.15 8.49 27.05
N PHE A 105 1.60 9.56 26.49
CA PHE A 105 2.14 10.19 25.28
C PHE A 105 2.89 11.49 25.61
N VAL A 106 4.11 11.60 25.11
CA VAL A 106 5.03 12.72 25.34
C VAL A 106 5.61 13.22 24.01
N MET A 107 5.40 14.50 23.71
CA MET A 107 6.04 15.15 22.56
C MET A 107 7.49 15.56 22.87
N TYR A 108 8.36 15.57 21.85
CA TYR A 108 9.72 16.05 22.02
C TYR A 108 9.78 17.48 22.55
N ASN A 109 10.55 17.65 23.61
CA ASN A 109 10.92 18.93 24.17
C ASN A 109 12.34 18.79 24.71
N SER A 110 13.23 19.74 24.37
CA SER A 110 14.64 19.73 24.77
C SER A 110 14.86 19.69 26.29
N SER A 111 13.85 20.09 27.07
CA SER A 111 13.89 20.06 28.54
C SER A 111 13.46 18.71 29.15
N ILE A 112 12.93 17.79 28.36
CA ILE A 112 12.45 16.48 28.83
C ILE A 112 13.57 15.44 28.73
N ARG A 113 14.03 14.93 29.88
CA ARG A 113 14.93 13.77 29.95
C ARG A 113 14.13 12.47 29.88
N ILE A 114 13.90 11.97 28.67
CA ILE A 114 13.02 10.84 28.40
C ILE A 114 13.47 9.53 29.08
N GLU A 115 14.77 9.35 29.31
CA GLU A 115 15.30 8.19 30.03
C GLU A 115 14.86 8.16 31.49
N ALA A 116 14.77 9.34 32.13
CA ALA A 116 14.24 9.45 33.48
C ALA A 116 12.74 9.18 33.53
N VAL A 117 12.01 9.56 32.48
CA VAL A 117 10.56 9.27 32.34
C VAL A 117 10.33 7.77 32.15
N TYR A 118 11.12 7.11 31.29
CA TYR A 118 11.05 5.66 31.12
C TYR A 118 11.33 4.93 32.43
N ALA A 119 12.42 5.27 33.12
CA ALA A 119 12.79 4.65 34.40
C ALA A 119 11.70 4.76 35.48
N ALA A 120 10.95 5.86 35.51
CA ALA A 120 9.83 6.05 36.43
C ALA A 120 8.58 5.22 36.07
N LEU A 121 8.48 4.71 34.84
CA LEU A 121 7.29 4.05 34.30
C LEU A 121 7.44 2.54 34.08
N VAL A 122 8.68 2.01 34.01
CA VAL A 122 8.97 0.59 33.73
C VAL A 122 8.18 -0.36 34.63
N HIS A 123 8.09 -0.05 35.93
CA HIS A 123 7.43 -0.91 36.92
C HIS A 123 5.90 -0.77 36.97
N ASN A 124 5.33 0.23 36.27
CA ASN A 124 3.90 0.55 36.33
C ASN A 124 3.09 -0.02 35.15
N GLN A 125 3.71 -0.84 34.29
CA GLN A 125 3.12 -1.35 33.06
C GLN A 125 2.52 -0.23 32.18
N THR A 126 3.11 0.96 32.17
CA THR A 126 2.63 2.09 31.34
C THR A 126 3.34 2.08 29.98
N LEU A 127 2.59 2.07 28.89
CA LEU A 127 3.14 2.20 27.54
C LEU A 127 3.58 3.64 27.30
N LEU A 128 4.89 3.85 27.08
CA LEU A 128 5.47 5.15 26.76
C LEU A 128 5.51 5.36 25.24
N LEU A 129 4.64 6.24 24.73
CA LEU A 129 4.61 6.68 23.34
C LEU A 129 5.27 8.05 23.19
N THR A 130 6.16 8.21 22.22
CA THR A 130 6.84 9.48 21.98
C THR A 130 6.84 9.92 20.52
N GLU A 131 6.97 11.23 20.31
CA GLU A 131 7.10 11.84 18.98
C GLU A 131 8.45 12.58 18.89
N ASN A 132 9.22 12.33 17.82
CA ASN A 132 10.47 13.03 17.48
C ASN A 132 11.60 12.94 18.52
N PHE A 133 11.62 11.91 19.36
CA PHE A 133 12.78 11.65 20.24
C PHE A 133 13.91 10.92 19.49
N PRO A 134 15.15 10.96 20.00
CA PRO A 134 16.26 10.19 19.43
C PRO A 134 15.99 8.68 19.43
N PHE A 135 16.66 7.97 18.53
CA PHE A 135 16.51 6.52 18.36
C PHE A 135 16.73 5.77 19.69
N SER A 136 15.89 4.77 19.95
CA SER A 136 15.92 3.82 21.06
C SER A 136 15.68 4.41 22.44
N LYS A 137 15.11 5.61 22.53
CA LYS A 137 14.91 6.31 23.80
C LYS A 137 13.60 5.98 24.52
N SER A 138 12.53 5.62 23.80
CA SER A 138 11.23 5.23 24.36
C SER A 138 10.83 3.81 23.95
N MET A 139 9.62 3.36 24.33
CA MET A 139 9.09 2.04 23.93
C MET A 139 8.59 2.06 22.48
N ILE A 140 7.83 3.09 22.11
CA ILE A 140 7.44 3.34 20.72
C ILE A 140 7.64 4.82 20.44
N ASN A 141 8.45 5.12 19.44
CA ASN A 141 8.74 6.49 19.00
C ASN A 141 8.34 6.64 17.55
N PHE A 142 7.52 7.62 17.19
CA PHE A 142 7.23 7.90 15.79
C PHE A 142 7.89 9.21 15.34
N THR A 143 8.33 9.23 14.09
CA THR A 143 9.01 10.35 13.46
C THR A 143 8.45 10.64 12.07
N VAL A 144 8.53 11.90 11.69
CA VAL A 144 8.08 12.38 10.39
C VAL A 144 9.30 12.91 9.65
N VAL A 145 9.74 12.21 8.61
CA VAL A 145 10.90 12.59 7.78
C VAL A 145 10.41 12.81 6.36
N ASN A 146 10.58 14.02 5.80
CA ASN A 146 10.13 14.39 4.45
C ASN A 146 8.63 14.11 4.18
N GLY A 147 7.77 14.32 5.19
CA GLY A 147 6.33 14.02 5.11
C GLY A 147 5.99 12.52 5.15
N LYS A 148 6.99 11.63 5.18
CA LYS A 148 6.81 10.19 5.35
C LYS A 148 6.92 9.81 6.83
N ARG A 149 5.95 9.00 7.24
CA ARG A 149 5.75 8.56 8.63
C ARG A 149 6.56 7.29 8.87
N ASN A 150 7.44 7.34 9.85
CA ASN A 150 8.18 6.17 10.31
C ASN A 150 7.94 6.00 11.81
N TYR A 151 8.04 4.78 12.30
CA TYR A 151 7.98 4.52 13.72
C TYR A 151 9.00 3.46 14.11
N GLU A 152 9.48 3.60 15.32
CA GLU A 152 10.45 2.74 15.97
C GLU A 152 9.73 2.02 17.12
N ILE A 153 10.04 0.74 17.29
CA ILE A 153 9.55 -0.06 18.41
C ILE A 153 10.77 -0.68 19.10
N ASN A 154 10.93 -0.38 20.39
CA ASN A 154 11.97 -1.00 21.22
C ASN A 154 11.38 -2.21 21.95
N GLU A 155 11.59 -3.40 21.38
CA GLU A 155 11.08 -4.67 21.91
C GLU A 155 11.61 -4.97 23.31
N GLN A 156 12.88 -4.65 23.60
CA GLN A 156 13.50 -4.87 24.91
C GLN A 156 12.82 -4.03 26.00
N LYS A 157 12.54 -2.75 25.73
CA LYS A 157 11.88 -1.86 26.69
C LYS A 157 10.41 -2.23 26.95
N LEU A 158 9.74 -2.76 25.92
CA LEU A 158 8.38 -3.28 26.05
C LEU A 158 8.34 -4.55 26.91
N THR A 159 9.27 -5.49 26.69
CA THR A 159 9.34 -6.72 27.48
C THR A 159 9.74 -6.47 28.93
N GLU A 160 10.68 -5.56 29.19
CA GLU A 160 11.06 -5.10 30.55
C GLU A 160 9.87 -4.51 31.32
N SER A 161 8.88 -3.95 30.62
CA SER A 161 7.67 -3.38 31.22
C SER A 161 6.45 -4.32 31.19
N ASN A 162 6.67 -5.60 30.89
CA ASN A 162 5.63 -6.64 30.77
C ASN A 162 4.54 -6.34 29.73
N LEU A 163 4.91 -5.65 28.64
CA LEU A 163 4.04 -5.33 27.52
C LEU A 163 4.38 -6.18 26.31
N LYS A 164 3.35 -6.65 25.58
CA LYS A 164 3.51 -7.37 24.32
C LYS A 164 2.88 -6.61 23.17
N VAL A 165 3.65 -6.36 22.12
CA VAL A 165 3.19 -5.70 20.90
C VAL A 165 2.81 -6.71 19.82
N ASN A 166 1.81 -6.38 19.01
CA ASN A 166 1.40 -7.19 17.87
C ASN A 166 2.58 -7.42 16.89
N PRO A 167 2.92 -8.68 16.55
CA PRO A 167 4.03 -8.99 15.63
C PRO A 167 3.95 -8.30 14.25
N LEU A 168 2.74 -7.96 13.79
CA LEU A 168 2.56 -7.23 12.53
C LEU A 168 3.10 -5.79 12.59
N LEU A 169 3.06 -5.14 13.76
CA LEU A 169 3.63 -3.80 13.92
C LEU A 169 5.16 -3.83 13.90
N LEU A 170 5.76 -4.93 14.38
CA LEU A 170 7.20 -5.14 14.35
C LEU A 170 7.75 -5.30 12.94
N LYS A 171 6.94 -5.77 11.97
CA LYS A 171 7.38 -5.96 10.58
C LYS A 171 7.75 -4.66 9.87
N TYR A 172 7.12 -3.54 10.26
CA TYR A 172 7.27 -2.24 9.61
C TYR A 172 7.95 -1.19 10.50
N ALA A 173 8.41 -1.58 11.70
CA ALA A 173 9.16 -0.70 12.59
C ALA A 173 10.62 -0.57 12.14
N VAL A 174 11.23 0.61 12.33
CA VAL A 174 12.68 0.78 12.17
C VAL A 174 13.39 0.06 13.32
N LYS A 175 14.28 -0.90 13.00
CA LYS A 175 14.86 -1.83 13.99
C LYS A 175 16.33 -1.60 14.29
N THR A 176 17.10 -1.06 13.35
CA THR A 176 18.55 -0.88 13.49
C THR A 176 18.93 0.59 13.43
N LYS A 177 20.06 0.91 14.09
CA LYS A 177 20.65 2.25 14.01
C LYS A 177 21.11 2.56 12.58
N GLU A 178 21.50 1.55 11.79
CA GLU A 178 21.85 1.72 10.37
C GLU A 178 20.64 2.09 9.49
N ASP A 179 19.45 1.50 9.71
CA ASP A 179 18.22 1.87 9.00
C ASP A 179 17.78 3.30 9.35
N TRP A 180 18.02 3.71 10.60
CA TRP A 180 17.77 5.07 11.07
C TRP A 180 18.74 6.09 10.45
N GLU A 181 20.03 5.78 10.41
CA GLU A 181 21.05 6.62 9.78
C GLU A 181 20.83 6.73 8.26
N ALA A 182 20.35 5.67 7.59
CA ALA A 182 19.98 5.69 6.17
C ALA A 182 18.78 6.62 5.85
N LEU A 183 17.82 6.74 6.76
CA LEU A 183 16.68 7.68 6.66
C LEU A 183 17.15 9.15 6.68
N TYR A 184 18.19 9.45 7.44
CA TYR A 184 18.77 10.80 7.54
C TYR A 184 19.85 11.07 6.48
N ALA A 185 20.64 10.09 6.08
CA ALA A 185 21.69 10.22 5.05
C ALA A 185 21.14 10.67 3.68
N LYS A 186 19.94 10.21 3.31
CA LYS A 186 19.24 10.64 2.09
C LYS A 186 18.78 12.10 2.16
N THR A 187 18.51 12.59 3.37
CA THR A 187 18.09 13.97 3.64
C THR A 187 19.29 14.90 3.68
N GLU A 188 20.41 14.44 4.23
CA GLU A 188 21.70 15.15 4.25
C GLU A 188 22.26 15.34 2.82
N ALA A 189 22.13 14.32 1.95
CA ALA A 189 22.50 14.43 0.53
C ALA A 189 21.62 15.43 -0.27
N LEU A 190 20.35 15.59 0.11
CA LEU A 190 19.45 16.61 -0.46
C LEU A 190 19.82 18.01 0.04
N LEU A 191 20.18 18.14 1.31
CA LEU A 191 20.65 19.38 1.95
C LEU A 191 21.96 19.89 1.34
N VAL A 192 22.92 18.99 1.06
CA VAL A 192 24.17 19.33 0.38
C VAL A 192 23.92 19.85 -1.04
N LYS A 193 22.95 19.26 -1.76
CA LYS A 193 22.57 19.71 -3.10
C LYS A 193 21.92 21.11 -3.09
N GLU A 194 21.11 21.38 -2.07
CA GLU A 194 20.47 22.68 -1.85
C GLU A 194 21.45 23.75 -1.35
N GLN A 195 22.48 23.35 -0.57
CA GLN A 195 23.59 24.22 -0.17
C GLN A 195 24.48 24.62 -1.36
N VAL A 196 24.74 23.72 -2.31
CA VAL A 196 25.49 24.05 -3.54
C VAL A 196 24.71 25.04 -4.42
N GLU A 197 23.40 24.85 -4.60
CA GLU A 197 22.54 25.82 -5.29
C GLU A 197 22.46 27.18 -4.58
N ASN A 198 22.53 27.19 -3.24
CA ASN A 198 22.56 28.44 -2.47
C ASN A 198 23.90 29.16 -2.58
N VAL A 199 25.03 28.45 -2.71
CA VAL A 199 26.35 29.08 -2.94
C VAL A 199 26.38 29.79 -4.30
N GLU A 200 25.83 29.19 -5.36
CA GLU A 200 25.71 29.85 -6.68
C GLU A 200 24.80 31.09 -6.63
N LYS A 201 23.67 31.01 -5.92
CA LYS A 201 22.79 32.16 -5.69
C LYS A 201 23.47 33.25 -4.87
N THR A 202 24.29 32.88 -3.90
CA THR A 202 25.05 33.84 -3.06
C THR A 202 26.11 34.58 -3.88
N GLN A 203 26.80 33.91 -4.80
CA GLN A 203 27.74 34.55 -5.73
C GLN A 203 27.05 35.50 -6.72
N ILE A 204 25.84 35.19 -7.17
CA ILE A 204 25.04 36.08 -8.01
C ILE A 204 24.59 37.32 -7.21
N ILE A 205 24.17 37.13 -5.96
CA ILE A 205 23.81 38.22 -5.06
C ILE A 205 25.02 39.11 -4.73
N GLU A 206 26.22 38.54 -4.50
CA GLU A 206 27.45 39.33 -4.32
C GLU A 206 27.82 40.16 -5.55
N LYS A 207 27.72 39.59 -6.75
CA LYS A 207 27.93 40.34 -8.01
C LYS A 207 26.91 41.46 -8.19
N GLN A 208 25.64 41.21 -7.86
CA GLN A 208 24.61 42.25 -7.90
C GLN A 208 24.82 43.32 -6.83
N THR A 209 25.29 42.95 -5.64
CA THR A 209 25.60 43.87 -4.53
C THR A 209 26.80 44.76 -4.88
N GLN A 210 27.83 44.22 -5.52
CA GLN A 210 28.94 45.01 -6.06
C GLN A 210 28.50 45.96 -7.19
N HIS A 211 27.56 45.53 -8.04
CA HIS A 211 27.02 46.38 -9.08
C HIS A 211 26.17 47.53 -8.51
N ILE A 212 25.36 47.26 -7.48
CA ILE A 212 24.59 48.29 -6.78
C ILE A 212 25.53 49.27 -6.07
N SER A 213 26.60 48.78 -5.45
CA SER A 213 27.60 49.64 -4.80
C SER A 213 28.32 50.57 -5.80
N SER A 214 28.63 50.10 -7.02
CA SER A 214 29.22 50.95 -8.06
C SER A 214 28.23 51.99 -8.61
N GLN A 215 26.94 51.63 -8.69
CA GLN A 215 25.87 52.57 -9.05
C GLN A 215 25.66 53.63 -7.97
N GLU A 216 25.72 53.27 -6.69
CA GLU A 216 25.64 54.21 -5.57
C GLU A 216 26.82 55.21 -5.58
N GLN A 217 28.05 54.75 -5.84
CA GLN A 217 29.20 55.64 -6.04
C GLN A 217 28.99 56.59 -7.23
N THR A 218 28.41 56.10 -8.32
CA THR A 218 28.11 56.92 -9.50
C THR A 218 27.06 58.00 -9.16
N ILE A 219 26.04 57.64 -8.40
CA ILE A 219 25.00 58.57 -7.93
C ILE A 219 25.59 59.61 -6.96
N GLN A 220 26.52 59.20 -6.08
CA GLN A 220 27.22 60.10 -5.17
C GLN A 220 28.09 61.12 -5.92
N ASN A 221 28.80 60.67 -6.95
CA ASN A 221 29.63 61.52 -7.82
C ASN A 221 28.77 62.48 -8.65
N LEU A 222 27.62 62.02 -9.17
CA LEU A 222 26.65 62.87 -9.86
C LEU A 222 26.04 63.92 -8.93
N LYS A 223 25.74 63.57 -7.67
CA LYS A 223 25.29 64.54 -6.65
C LYS A 223 26.35 65.61 -6.37
N LEU A 224 27.61 65.23 -6.25
CA LEU A 224 28.73 66.17 -6.06
C LEU A 224 28.89 67.10 -7.28
N SER A 225 28.76 66.56 -8.49
CA SER A 225 28.82 67.35 -9.73
C SER A 225 27.65 68.34 -9.83
N ILE A 226 26.44 67.95 -9.43
CA ILE A 226 25.25 68.82 -9.40
C ILE A 226 25.40 69.92 -8.34
N GLU A 227 25.97 69.63 -7.17
CA GLU A 227 26.30 70.63 -6.14
C GLU A 227 27.34 71.65 -6.65
N GLN A 228 28.33 71.18 -7.40
CA GLN A 228 29.36 72.04 -8.00
C GLN A 228 28.79 72.94 -9.10
N GLN A 229 27.90 72.40 -9.94
CA GLN A 229 27.15 73.18 -10.95
C GLN A 229 26.20 74.20 -10.31
N LYS A 230 25.58 73.88 -9.16
CA LYS A 230 24.78 74.85 -8.38
C LYS A 230 25.63 76.00 -7.82
N LYS A 231 26.85 75.71 -7.35
CA LYS A 231 27.80 76.73 -6.90
C LYS A 231 28.26 77.65 -8.06
N GLU A 232 28.49 77.10 -9.25
CA GLU A 232 28.77 77.90 -10.45
C GLU A 232 27.57 78.77 -10.85
N LEU A 233 26.35 78.24 -10.78
CA LEU A 233 25.12 79.00 -11.05
C LEU A 233 24.90 80.14 -10.04
N LEU A 234 25.28 79.96 -8.78
CA LEU A 234 25.24 81.00 -7.75
C LEU A 234 26.32 82.07 -7.97
N LEU A 235 27.52 81.69 -8.41
CA LEU A 235 28.58 82.63 -8.80
C LEU A 235 28.20 83.41 -10.07
N LEU A 236 27.54 82.76 -11.03
CA LEU A 236 27.04 83.39 -12.26
C LEU A 236 25.87 84.36 -11.96
N SER A 237 25.00 84.01 -10.99
CA SER A 237 23.93 84.89 -10.50
C SER A 237 24.47 86.14 -9.81
N ASN A 238 25.62 86.05 -9.13
CA ASN A 238 26.26 87.20 -8.49
C ASN A 238 27.09 88.04 -9.47
N ALA A 239 27.55 87.47 -10.59
CA ALA A 239 28.26 88.19 -11.66
C ALA A 239 27.34 89.10 -12.51
N VAL A 240 26.01 88.88 -12.48
CA VAL A 240 25.02 89.71 -13.19
C VAL A 240 24.75 91.05 -12.47
N GLY A 241 25.09 91.18 -11.18
CA GLY A 241 24.95 92.45 -10.43
C GLY A 241 26.11 93.44 -10.60
N ALA A 242 27.26 92.99 -11.14
CA ALA A 242 28.48 93.80 -11.24
C ALA A 242 28.62 94.59 -12.56
N LYS A 243 27.64 94.52 -13.46
CA LYS A 243 27.65 95.18 -14.77
C LYS A 243 26.75 96.42 -14.83
N GLN A 244 26.64 97.12 -13.69
CA GLN A 244 25.85 98.34 -13.52
C GLN A 244 26.70 99.53 -13.03
N LEU A 245 28.03 99.45 -13.21
CA LEU A 245 29.00 100.45 -12.76
C LEU A 245 30.05 100.80 -13.83
N GLU A 246 29.66 100.83 -15.11
CA GLU A 246 30.54 101.20 -16.23
C GLU A 246 29.97 102.35 -17.09
N LEU A 247 28.84 102.92 -16.67
CA LEU A 247 28.07 103.91 -17.44
C LEU A 247 27.87 105.25 -16.69
N GLN A 248 28.82 105.61 -15.81
CA GLN A 248 28.71 106.84 -15.01
C GLN A 248 29.99 107.68 -14.88
N LYS A 249 31.09 107.37 -15.59
CA LYS A 249 32.39 108.05 -15.37
C LYS A 249 32.99 108.83 -16.52
N THR A 250 32.27 109.01 -17.63
CA THR A 250 32.73 109.88 -18.75
C THR A 250 31.62 110.81 -19.20
N MET A 251 31.25 111.73 -18.32
CA MET A 251 30.86 113.07 -18.76
C MET A 251 31.35 114.06 -17.72
N VAL A 252 32.67 114.20 -17.77
CA VAL A 252 33.50 115.28 -17.29
C VAL A 252 32.80 116.62 -17.52
N GLU A 253 32.93 117.51 -16.52
CA GLU A 253 32.83 118.96 -16.65
C GLU A 253 31.45 119.46 -17.12
N ILE A 254 30.53 119.79 -16.21
CA ILE A 254 30.64 121.03 -15.42
C ILE A 254 31.30 122.13 -16.26
N SER A 255 30.50 122.77 -17.11
CA SER A 255 30.43 124.22 -17.23
C SER A 255 29.57 124.49 -18.47
N THR A 256 28.27 124.71 -18.36
CA THR A 256 27.80 125.97 -17.82
C THR A 256 26.27 125.96 -17.84
N ARG A 257 25.71 126.28 -16.68
CA ARG A 257 24.50 127.09 -16.50
C ARG A 257 23.17 126.46 -16.91
N SER A 258 22.35 126.04 -15.95
CA SER A 258 21.62 126.90 -15.00
C SER A 258 20.73 127.91 -15.74
N SER A 259 19.56 127.45 -16.21
CA SER A 259 18.33 128.26 -16.45
C SER A 259 17.08 127.44 -16.88
N GLU A 260 16.94 126.15 -16.53
CA GLU A 260 15.78 125.33 -17.00
C GLU A 260 14.97 124.63 -15.88
N LEU A 261 15.02 125.16 -14.65
CA LEU A 261 14.35 124.59 -13.46
C LEU A 261 12.84 124.90 -13.33
N GLU A 262 12.13 125.30 -14.40
CA GLU A 262 10.69 125.60 -14.34
C GLU A 262 9.78 124.61 -15.11
N ILE A 263 10.31 123.60 -15.80
CA ILE A 263 9.51 122.63 -16.60
C ILE A 263 9.37 121.24 -15.91
N GLN A 264 10.03 121.00 -14.78
CA GLN A 264 10.10 119.67 -14.14
C GLN A 264 8.90 119.24 -13.27
N GLU A 265 7.93 120.12 -12.93
CA GLU A 265 6.79 119.73 -12.08
C GLU A 265 5.70 118.90 -12.79
N LEU A 266 5.58 118.97 -14.12
CA LEU A 266 4.55 118.23 -14.88
C LEU A 266 4.92 116.75 -15.16
N GLN A 267 6.21 116.39 -15.14
CA GLN A 267 6.66 115.04 -15.46
C GLN A 267 6.50 114.05 -14.28
N LEU A 268 6.59 114.52 -13.03
CA LEU A 268 6.47 113.69 -11.82
C LEU A 268 5.07 113.08 -11.60
N ALA A 269 4.01 113.75 -12.05
CA ALA A 269 2.64 113.24 -11.95
C ALA A 269 2.37 112.06 -12.90
N SER A 270 2.98 112.06 -14.10
CA SER A 270 2.83 110.99 -15.08
C SER A 270 3.58 109.71 -14.68
N LEU A 271 4.74 109.86 -14.02
CA LEU A 271 5.59 108.76 -13.60
C LEU A 271 4.96 107.95 -12.44
N ASN A 272 4.27 108.64 -11.50
CA ASN A 272 3.54 107.99 -10.40
C ASN A 272 2.34 107.14 -10.86
N LYS A 273 1.71 107.49 -12.00
CA LYS A 273 0.62 106.71 -12.59
C LYS A 273 1.13 105.39 -13.18
N ASN A 274 2.26 105.42 -13.87
CA ASN A 274 2.89 104.23 -14.47
C ASN A 274 3.39 103.23 -13.41
N ILE A 275 3.92 103.72 -12.28
CA ILE A 275 4.38 102.84 -11.18
C ILE A 275 3.21 102.08 -10.54
N LYS A 276 2.06 102.74 -10.31
CA LYS A 276 0.85 102.06 -9.81
C LYS A 276 0.32 101.02 -10.79
N GLN A 277 0.35 101.32 -12.09
CA GLN A 277 -0.09 100.43 -13.15
C GLN A 277 0.83 99.20 -13.30
N GLN A 278 2.15 99.37 -13.10
CA GLN A 278 3.09 98.25 -13.05
C GLN A 278 2.90 97.38 -11.80
N GLN A 279 2.59 97.97 -10.64
CA GLN A 279 2.33 97.20 -9.40
C GLN A 279 1.05 96.35 -9.49
N SER A 280 0.00 96.80 -10.20
CA SER A 280 -1.20 95.99 -10.42
C SER A 280 -0.93 94.79 -11.35
N ILE A 281 -0.15 94.99 -12.41
CA ILE A 281 0.22 93.92 -13.35
C ILE A 281 1.06 92.83 -12.66
N LEU A 282 2.00 93.21 -11.80
CA LEU A 282 2.82 92.26 -11.04
C LEU A 282 1.99 91.42 -10.06
N ARG A 283 0.97 92.00 -9.42
CA ARG A 283 0.05 91.24 -8.55
C ARG A 283 -0.80 90.27 -9.34
N GLU A 284 -1.30 90.68 -10.51
CA GLU A 284 -2.06 89.81 -11.40
C GLU A 284 -1.21 88.63 -11.90
N GLN A 285 0.04 88.88 -12.31
CA GLN A 285 0.99 87.82 -12.68
C GLN A 285 1.29 86.87 -11.52
N ALA A 286 1.50 87.36 -10.29
CA ALA A 286 1.72 86.51 -9.13
C ALA A 286 0.51 85.60 -8.82
N THR A 287 -0.71 86.12 -8.96
CA THR A 287 -1.94 85.30 -8.82
C THR A 287 -2.07 84.25 -9.92
N LEU A 288 -1.66 84.59 -11.15
CA LEU A 288 -1.70 83.67 -12.29
C LEU A 288 -0.68 82.52 -12.13
N ILE A 289 0.52 82.81 -11.65
CA ILE A 289 1.56 81.82 -11.36
C ILE A 289 1.11 80.87 -10.25
N HIS A 290 0.55 81.38 -9.15
CA HIS A 290 0.04 80.55 -8.07
C HIS A 290 -1.15 79.68 -8.53
N ALA A 291 -2.00 80.19 -9.42
CA ALA A 291 -3.05 79.39 -10.04
C ALA A 291 -2.46 78.27 -10.93
N GLN A 292 -1.41 78.55 -11.69
CA GLN A 292 -0.70 77.56 -12.53
C GLN A 292 -0.02 76.46 -11.68
N GLU A 293 0.68 76.81 -10.60
CA GLU A 293 1.29 75.82 -9.69
C GLU A 293 0.25 74.86 -9.11
N LYS A 294 -0.90 75.37 -8.69
CA LYS A 294 -2.00 74.54 -8.19
C LYS A 294 -2.56 73.61 -9.27
N THR A 295 -2.64 74.05 -10.53
CA THR A 295 -3.06 73.18 -11.64
C THR A 295 -2.03 72.11 -11.98
N LEU A 296 -0.74 72.43 -11.89
CA LEU A 296 0.36 71.48 -12.11
C LEU A 296 0.39 70.39 -11.03
N ASP A 297 0.15 70.74 -9.77
CA ASP A 297 0.08 69.77 -8.66
C ASP A 297 -1.14 68.84 -8.78
N VAL A 298 -2.26 69.34 -9.29
CA VAL A 298 -3.42 68.48 -9.62
C VAL A 298 -3.11 67.56 -10.80
N GLN A 299 -2.35 68.02 -11.80
CA GLN A 299 -1.94 67.21 -12.95
C GLN A 299 -0.90 66.15 -12.58
N SER A 300 0.10 66.47 -11.75
CA SER A 300 1.12 65.53 -11.29
C SER A 300 0.49 64.38 -10.49
N ASN A 301 -0.43 64.69 -9.57
CA ASN A 301 -1.19 63.70 -8.81
C ASN A 301 -2.04 62.78 -9.72
N LYS A 302 -2.66 63.34 -10.77
CA LYS A 302 -3.38 62.53 -11.77
C LYS A 302 -2.42 61.57 -12.51
N ILE A 303 -1.24 62.02 -12.89
CA ILE A 303 -0.23 61.18 -13.56
C ILE A 303 0.25 60.05 -12.63
N GLU A 304 0.49 60.32 -11.34
CA GLU A 304 0.89 59.28 -10.38
C GLU A 304 -0.19 58.21 -10.18
N THR A 305 -1.46 58.63 -10.10
CA THR A 305 -2.58 57.69 -10.02
C THR A 305 -2.71 56.84 -11.28
N GLN A 306 -2.52 57.43 -12.47
CA GLN A 306 -2.55 56.70 -13.74
C GLN A 306 -1.39 55.68 -13.86
N LYS A 307 -0.17 56.05 -13.46
CA LYS A 307 0.97 55.12 -13.44
C LYS A 307 0.71 53.91 -12.55
N SER A 308 0.13 54.13 -11.37
CA SER A 308 -0.22 53.06 -10.43
C SER A 308 -1.25 52.08 -11.01
N ILE A 309 -2.24 52.59 -11.75
CA ILE A 309 -3.26 51.76 -12.45
C ILE A 309 -2.61 50.93 -13.57
N ILE A 310 -1.70 51.52 -14.36
CA ILE A 310 -1.00 50.82 -15.44
C ILE A 310 -0.15 49.67 -14.90
N TYR A 311 0.60 49.89 -13.80
CA TYR A 311 1.37 48.83 -13.18
C TYR A 311 0.50 47.69 -12.64
N LEU A 312 -0.67 48.00 -12.05
CA LEU A 312 -1.61 46.98 -11.59
C LEU A 312 -2.12 46.10 -12.74
N ILE A 313 -2.50 46.72 -13.87
CA ILE A 313 -2.96 45.98 -15.07
C ILE A 313 -1.84 45.10 -15.62
N ALA A 314 -0.60 45.60 -15.68
CA ALA A 314 0.55 44.82 -16.14
C ALA A 314 0.79 43.57 -15.28
N ILE A 315 0.70 43.71 -13.94
CA ILE A 315 0.83 42.57 -13.02
C ILE A 315 -0.28 41.55 -13.25
N ILE A 316 -1.53 41.99 -13.40
CA ILE A 316 -2.67 41.10 -13.66
C ILE A 316 -2.47 40.32 -14.98
N LEU A 317 -2.01 40.99 -16.03
CA LEU A 317 -1.73 40.33 -17.32
C LEU A 317 -0.63 39.26 -17.20
N ILE A 318 0.42 39.53 -16.42
CA ILE A 318 1.48 38.55 -16.16
C ILE A 318 0.90 37.33 -15.41
N VAL A 319 0.08 37.55 -14.38
CA VAL A 319 -0.56 36.47 -13.62
C VAL A 319 -1.50 35.62 -14.49
N ILE A 320 -2.30 36.24 -15.36
CA ILE A 320 -3.16 35.53 -16.30
C ILE A 320 -2.32 34.70 -17.29
N GLY A 321 -1.23 35.28 -17.80
CA GLY A 321 -0.31 34.60 -18.71
C GLY A 321 0.36 33.37 -18.08
N THR A 322 0.84 33.49 -16.83
CA THR A 322 1.46 32.36 -16.13
C THR A 322 0.43 31.27 -15.81
N LEU A 323 -0.78 31.63 -15.35
CA LEU A 323 -1.86 30.68 -15.11
C LEU A 323 -2.25 29.94 -16.40
N GLY A 324 -2.41 30.67 -17.52
CA GLY A 324 -2.69 30.08 -18.83
C GLY A 324 -1.61 29.10 -19.28
N TYR A 325 -0.33 29.43 -19.07
CA TYR A 325 0.78 28.53 -19.36
C TYR A 325 0.73 27.24 -18.50
N PHE A 326 0.45 27.35 -17.20
CA PHE A 326 0.32 26.20 -16.32
C PHE A 326 -0.85 25.29 -16.73
N ILE A 327 -2.03 25.86 -17.00
CA ILE A 327 -3.21 25.12 -17.47
C ILE A 327 -2.88 24.39 -18.78
N PHE A 328 -2.25 25.08 -19.74
CA PHE A 328 -1.85 24.47 -21.01
C PHE A 328 -0.86 23.31 -20.83
N ARG A 329 0.12 23.47 -19.94
CA ARG A 329 1.08 22.42 -19.60
C ARG A 329 0.40 21.20 -18.99
N LEU A 330 -0.53 21.42 -18.04
CA LEU A 330 -1.31 20.36 -17.41
C LEU A 330 -2.19 19.63 -18.42
N TYR A 331 -2.92 20.37 -19.27
CA TYR A 331 -3.73 19.82 -20.34
C TYR A 331 -2.91 18.91 -21.28
N ARG A 332 -1.73 19.36 -21.71
CA ARG A 332 -0.81 18.54 -22.53
C ARG A 332 -0.36 17.27 -21.81
N LYS A 333 -0.06 17.34 -20.51
CA LYS A 333 0.36 16.17 -19.72
C LYS A 333 -0.78 15.16 -19.60
N THR A 334 -1.98 15.61 -19.23
CA THR A 334 -3.18 14.77 -19.09
C THR A 334 -3.51 14.07 -20.40
N LYS A 335 -3.43 14.77 -21.55
CA LYS A 335 -3.67 14.17 -22.87
C LYS A 335 -2.69 13.03 -23.19
N ARG A 336 -1.40 13.20 -22.86
CA ARG A 336 -0.38 12.15 -23.05
C ARG A 336 -0.62 10.94 -22.15
N ILE A 337 -0.97 11.17 -20.89
CA ILE A 337 -1.26 10.10 -19.93
C ILE A 337 -2.49 9.32 -20.37
N ASN A 338 -3.57 10.00 -20.78
CA ASN A 338 -4.77 9.33 -21.26
C ASN A 338 -4.52 8.48 -22.52
N LEU A 339 -3.69 8.99 -23.44
CA LEU A 339 -3.28 8.20 -24.62
C LEU A 339 -2.49 6.96 -24.21
N LEU A 340 -1.50 7.12 -23.32
CA LEU A 340 -0.69 6.00 -22.84
C LEU A 340 -1.55 4.96 -22.08
N LEU A 341 -2.48 5.44 -21.24
CA LEU A 341 -3.40 4.59 -20.50
C LEU A 341 -4.33 3.82 -21.44
N HIS A 342 -4.81 4.46 -22.50
CA HIS A 342 -5.61 3.79 -23.52
C HIS A 342 -4.80 2.70 -24.24
N LEU A 343 -3.57 2.99 -24.66
CA LEU A 343 -2.68 2.00 -25.28
C LEU A 343 -2.38 0.82 -24.35
N LYS A 344 -2.14 1.09 -23.06
CA LYS A 344 -1.91 0.06 -22.05
C LYS A 344 -3.15 -0.79 -21.77
N ASN A 345 -4.34 -0.18 -21.75
CA ASN A 345 -5.58 -0.92 -21.61
C ASN A 345 -5.85 -1.83 -22.82
N GLU A 346 -5.54 -1.36 -24.04
CA GLU A 346 -5.62 -2.18 -25.26
C GLU A 346 -4.62 -3.36 -25.21
N GLU A 347 -3.39 -3.12 -24.74
CA GLU A 347 -2.38 -4.18 -24.55
C GLU A 347 -2.84 -5.22 -23.52
N ILE A 348 -3.34 -4.77 -22.36
CA ILE A 348 -3.89 -5.65 -21.32
C ILE A 348 -5.08 -6.45 -21.85
N LYS A 349 -5.97 -5.82 -22.63
CA LYS A 349 -7.11 -6.50 -23.23
C LYS A 349 -6.65 -7.63 -24.16
N LYS A 350 -5.68 -7.38 -25.03
CA LYS A 350 -5.10 -8.40 -25.91
C LYS A 350 -4.44 -9.53 -25.12
N GLN A 351 -3.69 -9.21 -24.07
CA GLN A 351 -3.08 -10.21 -23.19
C GLN A 351 -4.15 -11.08 -22.50
N ASN A 352 -5.23 -10.48 -22.00
CA ASN A 352 -6.34 -11.20 -21.38
C ASN A 352 -7.07 -12.10 -22.38
N GLU A 353 -7.31 -11.63 -23.61
CA GLU A 353 -7.91 -12.42 -24.68
C GLU A 353 -7.01 -13.61 -25.05
N GLN A 354 -5.69 -13.40 -25.15
CA GLN A 354 -4.73 -14.48 -25.40
C GLN A 354 -4.69 -15.50 -24.26
N ILE A 355 -4.67 -15.06 -23.00
CA ILE A 355 -4.70 -15.95 -21.83
C ILE A 355 -6.01 -16.74 -21.80
N ALA A 356 -7.15 -16.10 -22.07
CA ALA A 356 -8.44 -16.76 -22.13
C ALA A 356 -8.48 -17.84 -23.23
N TRP A 357 -7.92 -17.54 -24.40
CA TRP A 357 -7.79 -18.51 -25.49
C TRP A 357 -6.86 -19.68 -25.12
N GLN A 358 -5.69 -19.40 -24.53
CA GLN A 358 -4.75 -20.43 -24.08
C GLN A 358 -5.36 -21.34 -23.01
N ASN A 359 -6.06 -20.77 -22.03
CA ASN A 359 -6.77 -21.53 -21.00
C ASN A 359 -7.87 -22.42 -21.61
N LYS A 360 -8.57 -21.92 -22.64
CA LYS A 360 -9.57 -22.71 -23.35
C LYS A 360 -8.93 -23.91 -24.07
N GLU A 361 -7.86 -23.69 -24.84
CA GLU A 361 -7.16 -24.77 -25.55
C GLU A 361 -6.60 -25.84 -24.59
N ILE A 362 -6.02 -25.41 -23.45
CA ILE A 362 -5.55 -26.32 -22.40
C ILE A 362 -6.73 -27.10 -21.81
N THR A 363 -7.83 -26.43 -21.48
CA THR A 363 -9.02 -27.07 -20.92
C THR A 363 -9.61 -28.09 -21.89
N ASP A 364 -9.75 -27.74 -23.17
CA ASP A 364 -10.27 -28.63 -24.21
C ASP A 364 -9.36 -29.87 -24.39
N SER A 365 -8.04 -29.69 -24.31
CA SER A 365 -7.06 -30.79 -24.34
C SER A 365 -7.20 -31.73 -23.14
N ILE A 366 -7.41 -31.20 -21.93
CA ILE A 366 -7.61 -32.02 -20.72
C ILE A 366 -8.97 -32.72 -20.77
N VAL A 367 -10.02 -32.07 -21.30
CA VAL A 367 -11.33 -32.72 -21.53
C VAL A 367 -11.21 -33.88 -22.51
N TYR A 368 -10.38 -33.75 -23.54
CA TYR A 368 -10.07 -34.86 -24.44
C TYR A 368 -9.33 -35.98 -23.71
N ALA A 369 -8.33 -35.67 -22.87
CA ALA A 369 -7.64 -36.66 -22.06
C ALA A 369 -8.60 -37.44 -21.13
N ARG A 370 -9.60 -36.79 -20.53
CA ARG A 370 -10.66 -37.47 -19.76
C ARG A 370 -11.40 -38.52 -20.58
N ARG A 371 -11.69 -38.25 -21.86
CA ARG A 371 -12.35 -39.24 -22.73
C ARG A 371 -11.48 -40.49 -22.92
N ILE A 372 -10.17 -40.31 -23.06
CA ILE A 372 -9.21 -41.42 -23.16
C ILE A 372 -9.18 -42.21 -21.85
N GLN A 373 -9.04 -41.52 -20.71
CA GLN A 373 -9.02 -42.17 -19.39
C GLN A 373 -10.31 -42.98 -19.14
N HIS A 374 -11.48 -42.41 -19.39
CA HIS A 374 -12.75 -43.11 -19.25
C HIS A 374 -12.91 -44.30 -20.19
N ALA A 375 -12.36 -44.24 -21.41
CA ALA A 375 -12.46 -45.34 -22.38
C ALA A 375 -11.64 -46.57 -21.99
N ILE A 376 -10.68 -46.42 -21.08
CA ILE A 376 -9.77 -47.48 -20.63
C ILE A 376 -10.24 -48.09 -19.29
N LEU A 377 -11.06 -47.37 -18.53
CA LEU A 377 -11.75 -47.93 -17.36
C LEU A 377 -12.75 -49.02 -17.79
N PRO A 378 -12.94 -50.07 -16.97
CA PRO A 378 -13.88 -51.13 -17.30
C PRO A 378 -15.32 -50.57 -17.34
N PRO A 379 -16.07 -50.79 -18.45
CA PRO A 379 -17.43 -50.28 -18.57
C PRO A 379 -18.35 -50.94 -17.53
N GLN A 380 -19.31 -50.17 -17.02
CA GLN A 380 -20.21 -50.57 -15.94
C GLN A 380 -21.02 -51.82 -16.29
N GLU A 381 -21.32 -52.03 -17.58
CA GLU A 381 -22.03 -53.21 -18.08
C GLU A 381 -21.22 -54.50 -17.84
N ILE A 382 -19.90 -54.48 -18.07
CA ILE A 382 -19.02 -55.63 -17.82
C ILE A 382 -18.96 -55.92 -16.32
N ILE A 383 -18.93 -54.86 -15.51
CA ILE A 383 -18.89 -55.01 -14.06
C ILE A 383 -20.16 -55.69 -13.54
N SER A 384 -21.31 -55.20 -13.99
CA SER A 384 -22.64 -55.70 -13.62
C SER A 384 -22.88 -57.15 -14.06
N GLN A 385 -22.25 -57.60 -15.15
CA GLN A 385 -22.30 -59.00 -15.58
C GLN A 385 -21.47 -59.93 -14.69
N THR A 386 -20.42 -59.41 -14.06
CA THR A 386 -19.48 -60.20 -13.26
C THR A 386 -19.92 -60.30 -11.79
N ILE A 387 -20.44 -59.19 -11.23
CA ILE A 387 -20.97 -59.10 -9.86
C ILE A 387 -22.30 -58.33 -9.92
N SER A 388 -23.38 -58.94 -9.45
CA SER A 388 -24.72 -58.33 -9.49
C SER A 388 -24.90 -57.23 -8.44
N GLU A 389 -24.49 -57.47 -7.20
CA GLU A 389 -24.61 -56.51 -6.09
C GLU A 389 -23.29 -55.76 -5.89
N HIS A 390 -23.14 -54.62 -6.55
CA HIS A 390 -21.96 -53.77 -6.42
C HIS A 390 -22.31 -52.28 -6.60
N PHE A 391 -21.39 -51.41 -6.17
CA PHE A 391 -21.37 -50.01 -6.59
C PHE A 391 -19.94 -49.50 -6.76
N ILE A 392 -19.79 -48.46 -7.58
CA ILE A 392 -18.56 -47.68 -7.71
C ILE A 392 -18.94 -46.21 -7.59
N LEU A 393 -18.49 -45.57 -6.51
CA LEU A 393 -18.52 -44.13 -6.32
C LEU A 393 -17.19 -43.57 -6.80
N PHE A 394 -17.19 -42.95 -7.98
CA PHE A 394 -15.99 -42.37 -8.60
C PHE A 394 -16.21 -40.88 -8.83
N LYS A 395 -15.49 -40.04 -8.09
CA LYS A 395 -15.58 -38.57 -8.19
C LYS A 395 -14.18 -37.99 -8.34
N PRO A 396 -13.72 -37.76 -9.58
CA PRO A 396 -12.50 -37.01 -9.84
C PRO A 396 -12.57 -35.60 -9.22
N ARG A 397 -11.45 -35.13 -8.69
CA ARG A 397 -11.27 -33.78 -8.15
C ARG A 397 -11.22 -32.73 -9.27
N ASP A 398 -10.48 -33.04 -10.33
CA ASP A 398 -10.33 -32.22 -11.53
C ASP A 398 -11.05 -32.88 -12.74
N ILE A 399 -10.74 -32.44 -13.96
CA ILE A 399 -11.29 -33.01 -15.19
C ILE A 399 -10.80 -34.45 -15.40
N VAL A 400 -9.60 -34.79 -14.92
CA VAL A 400 -8.99 -36.12 -14.97
C VAL A 400 -8.52 -36.52 -13.57
N SER A 401 -8.53 -37.82 -13.29
CA SER A 401 -8.25 -38.39 -11.96
C SER A 401 -6.87 -39.04 -11.89
N GLY A 402 -6.18 -38.95 -10.75
CA GLY A 402 -5.08 -39.85 -10.40
C GLY A 402 -5.58 -41.24 -10.03
N ASP A 403 -6.71 -41.29 -9.35
CA ASP A 403 -7.29 -42.56 -8.92
C ASP A 403 -7.95 -43.31 -10.07
N TYR A 404 -7.91 -44.63 -10.01
CA TYR A 404 -8.65 -45.50 -10.92
C TYR A 404 -9.16 -46.75 -10.22
N TYR A 405 -10.17 -47.36 -10.82
CA TYR A 405 -10.61 -48.71 -10.50
C TYR A 405 -10.38 -49.61 -11.70
N TRP A 406 -10.09 -50.87 -11.42
CA TRP A 406 -9.94 -51.86 -12.47
C TRP A 406 -10.54 -53.19 -12.03
N MET A 407 -11.21 -53.86 -12.95
CA MET A 407 -11.84 -55.15 -12.69
C MET A 407 -11.80 -56.02 -13.93
N THR A 408 -11.50 -57.29 -13.75
CA THR A 408 -11.60 -58.30 -14.80
C THR A 408 -12.04 -59.64 -14.22
N GLN A 409 -12.65 -60.46 -15.06
CA GLN A 409 -12.87 -61.87 -14.76
C GLN A 409 -11.96 -62.70 -15.65
N ILE A 410 -11.14 -63.55 -15.03
CA ILE A 410 -10.30 -64.50 -15.75
C ILE A 410 -10.46 -65.88 -15.13
N GLN A 411 -10.80 -66.85 -15.98
CA GLN A 411 -11.19 -68.20 -15.55
C GLN A 411 -12.36 -68.11 -14.54
N ASN A 412 -12.17 -68.63 -13.33
CA ASN A 412 -13.16 -68.57 -12.25
C ASN A 412 -12.74 -67.62 -11.10
N LYS A 413 -11.89 -66.64 -11.42
CA LYS A 413 -11.42 -65.61 -10.49
C LYS A 413 -11.91 -64.25 -10.94
N ILE A 414 -12.37 -63.45 -9.98
CA ILE A 414 -12.62 -62.02 -10.19
C ILE A 414 -11.46 -61.26 -9.57
N ILE A 415 -10.82 -60.41 -10.35
CA ILE A 415 -9.77 -59.52 -9.87
C ILE A 415 -10.33 -58.11 -9.87
N ILE A 416 -10.26 -57.43 -8.73
CA ILE A 416 -10.76 -56.07 -8.57
C ILE A 416 -9.75 -55.25 -7.76
N THR A 417 -9.63 -53.97 -8.10
CA THR A 417 -8.75 -53.04 -7.41
C THR A 417 -9.31 -51.63 -7.37
N ALA A 418 -9.03 -50.92 -6.28
CA ALA A 418 -9.06 -49.47 -6.21
C ALA A 418 -7.63 -48.98 -6.00
N ALA A 419 -7.18 -48.07 -6.85
CA ALA A 419 -5.83 -47.52 -6.82
C ALA A 419 -5.89 -45.99 -6.77
N ASP A 420 -5.04 -45.43 -5.92
CA ASP A 420 -4.83 -44.02 -5.66
C ASP A 420 -3.40 -43.68 -6.06
N CYS A 421 -3.25 -42.87 -7.12
CA CYS A 421 -1.92 -42.57 -7.66
C CYS A 421 -1.39 -41.28 -7.07
N THR A 422 -0.07 -41.21 -6.88
CA THR A 422 0.57 -39.98 -6.42
C THR A 422 0.28 -38.80 -7.34
N GLY A 423 -0.36 -37.78 -6.77
CA GLY A 423 -0.70 -36.54 -7.45
C GLY A 423 -2.05 -36.61 -8.18
N HIS A 424 -2.68 -35.45 -8.35
CA HIS A 424 -4.00 -35.31 -8.96
C HIS A 424 -3.91 -34.59 -10.31
N GLY A 425 -4.99 -34.62 -11.09
CA GLY A 425 -5.05 -33.91 -12.38
C GLY A 425 -4.17 -34.59 -13.44
N VAL A 426 -3.51 -33.81 -14.30
CA VAL A 426 -2.84 -34.36 -15.50
C VAL A 426 -1.72 -35.36 -15.18
N PRO A 427 -0.78 -35.11 -14.24
CA PRO A 427 0.25 -36.09 -13.90
C PRO A 427 -0.31 -37.40 -13.32
N GLY A 428 -1.27 -37.28 -12.38
CA GLY A 428 -1.96 -38.44 -11.81
C GLY A 428 -2.69 -39.26 -12.89
N ALA A 429 -3.34 -38.59 -13.85
CA ALA A 429 -4.02 -39.27 -14.95
C ALA A 429 -3.08 -40.12 -15.81
N PHE A 430 -1.83 -39.68 -16.04
CA PHE A 430 -0.83 -40.50 -16.72
C PHE A 430 -0.42 -41.72 -15.88
N MET A 431 -0.27 -41.57 -14.55
CA MET A 431 -0.01 -42.69 -13.65
C MET A 431 -1.14 -43.72 -13.66
N SER A 432 -2.39 -43.25 -13.63
CA SER A 432 -3.57 -44.13 -13.73
C SER A 432 -3.57 -44.94 -15.02
N LEU A 433 -3.21 -44.30 -16.14
CA LEU A 433 -3.17 -44.95 -17.46
C LEU A 433 -2.10 -46.04 -17.52
N LEU A 434 -0.91 -45.76 -16.98
CA LEU A 434 0.17 -46.75 -16.86
C LEU A 434 -0.27 -47.93 -15.98
N GLY A 435 -0.87 -47.63 -14.82
CA GLY A 435 -1.39 -48.62 -13.89
C GLY A 435 -2.39 -49.57 -14.56
N ILE A 436 -3.41 -49.04 -15.23
CA ILE A 436 -4.41 -49.85 -15.94
C ILE A 436 -3.79 -50.66 -17.08
N THR A 437 -2.90 -50.05 -17.86
CA THR A 437 -2.24 -50.73 -18.99
C THR A 437 -1.40 -51.91 -18.51
N PHE A 438 -0.60 -51.71 -17.47
CA PHE A 438 0.22 -52.78 -16.90
C PHE A 438 -0.60 -53.85 -16.18
N LEU A 439 -1.69 -53.49 -15.49
CA LEU A 439 -2.60 -54.47 -14.92
C LEU A 439 -3.21 -55.37 -16.01
N HIS A 440 -3.63 -54.77 -17.12
CA HIS A 440 -4.14 -55.53 -18.26
C HIS A 440 -3.07 -56.49 -18.81
N GLU A 441 -1.85 -56.02 -19.03
CA GLU A 441 -0.73 -56.85 -19.51
C GLU A 441 -0.41 -58.00 -18.53
N ILE A 442 -0.28 -57.71 -17.24
CA ILE A 442 0.09 -58.68 -16.19
C ILE A 442 -0.98 -59.78 -16.09
N VAL A 443 -2.26 -59.41 -16.09
CA VAL A 443 -3.34 -60.37 -15.87
C VAL A 443 -3.72 -61.11 -17.15
N HIS A 444 -3.86 -60.42 -18.28
CA HIS A 444 -4.34 -61.05 -19.52
C HIS A 444 -3.22 -61.64 -20.38
N GLU A 445 -2.04 -61.02 -20.43
CA GLU A 445 -0.94 -61.52 -21.28
C GLU A 445 -0.04 -62.48 -20.49
N LYS A 446 0.41 -62.07 -19.30
CA LYS A 446 1.26 -62.93 -18.44
C LYS A 446 0.47 -63.98 -17.64
N GLN A 447 -0.87 -63.88 -17.58
CA GLN A 447 -1.75 -64.80 -16.85
C GLN A 447 -1.44 -64.89 -15.34
N ILE A 448 -0.91 -63.82 -14.76
CA ILE A 448 -0.62 -63.76 -13.33
C ILE A 448 -1.91 -63.38 -12.60
N THR A 449 -2.38 -64.25 -11.71
CA THR A 449 -3.68 -64.13 -11.03
C THR A 449 -3.60 -64.13 -9.51
N GLN A 450 -2.39 -64.12 -8.93
CA GLN A 450 -2.16 -64.06 -7.48
C GLN A 450 -1.94 -62.61 -7.05
N SER A 451 -2.57 -62.16 -5.95
CA SER A 451 -2.69 -60.73 -5.64
C SER A 451 -1.34 -60.03 -5.37
N ASP A 452 -0.47 -60.65 -4.57
CA ASP A 452 0.87 -60.16 -4.23
C ASP A 452 1.79 -60.13 -5.47
N MET A 453 1.72 -61.16 -6.32
CA MET A 453 2.50 -61.23 -7.55
C MET A 453 2.08 -60.17 -8.57
N ILE A 454 0.78 -59.86 -8.66
CA ILE A 454 0.28 -58.76 -9.50
C ILE A 454 0.85 -57.43 -9.01
N LEU A 455 0.79 -57.14 -7.70
CA LEU A 455 1.35 -55.91 -7.14
C LEU A 455 2.87 -55.81 -7.33
N HIS A 456 3.58 -56.92 -7.18
CA HIS A 456 5.03 -56.98 -7.39
C HIS A 456 5.41 -56.66 -8.85
N GLU A 457 4.79 -57.33 -9.82
CA GLU A 457 5.02 -57.09 -11.24
C GLU A 457 4.61 -55.67 -11.67
N LEU A 458 3.52 -55.16 -11.12
CA LEU A 458 3.07 -53.79 -11.37
C LEU A 458 4.09 -52.77 -10.86
N ARG A 459 4.62 -52.97 -9.64
CA ARG A 459 5.68 -52.12 -9.08
C ARG A 459 6.90 -52.11 -10.00
N GLU A 460 7.40 -53.27 -10.41
CA GLU A 460 8.59 -53.37 -11.26
C GLU A 460 8.40 -52.63 -12.59
N LYS A 461 7.24 -52.80 -13.24
CA LYS A 461 6.92 -52.09 -14.50
C LYS A 461 6.83 -50.58 -14.32
N ILE A 462 6.24 -50.10 -13.23
CA ILE A 462 6.15 -48.67 -12.91
C ILE A 462 7.55 -48.10 -12.66
N ILE A 463 8.36 -48.76 -11.83
CA ILE A 463 9.75 -48.37 -11.55
C ILE A 463 10.56 -48.32 -12.85
N GLU A 464 10.47 -49.34 -13.70
CA GLU A 464 11.19 -49.40 -14.98
C GLU A 464 10.76 -48.28 -15.94
N SER A 465 9.47 -47.96 -15.98
CA SER A 465 8.93 -46.94 -16.88
C SER A 465 9.31 -45.53 -16.47
N LEU A 466 9.38 -45.26 -15.17
CA LEU A 466 9.71 -43.92 -14.64
C LEU A 466 11.22 -43.68 -14.52
N ASN A 467 12.03 -44.72 -14.28
CA ASN A 467 13.48 -44.58 -14.05
C ASN A 467 14.36 -44.56 -15.32
N LYS A 468 13.78 -44.60 -16.53
CA LYS A 468 14.53 -44.52 -17.81
C LYS A 468 15.28 -43.20 -18.03
N SER A 469 15.07 -42.20 -17.17
CA SER A 469 15.59 -40.83 -17.36
C SER A 469 16.97 -40.56 -16.74
N GLY A 470 17.56 -41.50 -15.98
CA GLY A 470 18.90 -41.33 -15.40
C GLY A 470 19.07 -40.18 -14.39
N ARG A 471 17.97 -39.55 -13.97
CA ARG A 471 17.95 -38.52 -12.92
C ARG A 471 17.52 -39.18 -11.61
N THR A 472 18.48 -39.41 -10.74
CA THR A 472 18.32 -40.07 -9.43
C THR A 472 17.73 -39.17 -8.34
N GLU A 473 17.22 -37.99 -8.70
CA GLU A 473 16.70 -37.01 -7.74
C GLU A 473 15.18 -36.82 -7.94
N ASP A 474 14.42 -37.14 -6.89
CA ASP A 474 13.07 -36.67 -6.52
C ASP A 474 11.78 -37.35 -7.04
N TYR A 475 11.81 -38.41 -7.85
CA TYR A 475 10.55 -39.10 -8.21
C TYR A 475 10.13 -40.14 -7.17
N LYS A 476 9.30 -39.71 -6.21
CA LYS A 476 8.55 -40.60 -5.28
C LYS A 476 7.18 -40.97 -5.84
N ASP A 477 7.06 -41.04 -7.17
CA ASP A 477 5.80 -41.37 -7.82
C ASP A 477 5.50 -42.87 -7.65
N GLY A 478 4.24 -43.17 -7.34
CA GLY A 478 3.76 -44.51 -7.06
C GLY A 478 2.25 -44.53 -6.94
N MET A 479 1.72 -45.63 -6.45
CA MET A 479 0.29 -45.74 -6.17
C MET A 479 0.03 -46.57 -4.91
N ASP A 480 -0.97 -46.14 -4.17
CA ASP A 480 -1.59 -46.86 -3.07
C ASP A 480 -2.72 -47.69 -3.67
N MET A 481 -2.85 -48.95 -3.28
CA MET A 481 -3.70 -49.88 -4.02
C MET A 481 -4.22 -50.99 -3.12
N ALA A 482 -5.50 -51.29 -3.23
CA ALA A 482 -6.13 -52.45 -2.57
C ALA A 482 -6.55 -53.44 -3.66
N LEU A 483 -5.90 -54.60 -3.74
CA LEU A 483 -6.16 -55.60 -4.78
C LEU A 483 -6.73 -56.89 -4.17
N CYS A 484 -7.86 -57.29 -4.73
CA CYS A 484 -8.65 -58.42 -4.30
C CYS A 484 -8.77 -59.44 -5.44
N VAL A 485 -8.54 -60.72 -5.14
CA VAL A 485 -8.79 -61.85 -6.03
C VAL A 485 -9.83 -62.76 -5.36
N ILE A 486 -11.04 -62.77 -5.90
CA ILE A 486 -12.16 -63.58 -5.42
C ILE A 486 -12.20 -64.87 -6.22
N HIS A 487 -12.05 -66.01 -5.55
CA HIS A 487 -12.17 -67.34 -6.13
C HIS A 487 -13.63 -67.80 -6.02
N LYS A 488 -14.34 -67.89 -7.15
CA LYS A 488 -15.78 -68.21 -7.16
C LYS A 488 -16.08 -69.63 -6.69
N ASP A 489 -15.19 -70.60 -6.93
CA ASP A 489 -15.42 -72.01 -6.52
C ASP A 489 -15.37 -72.21 -5.00
N SER A 490 -14.37 -71.60 -4.35
CA SER A 490 -14.12 -71.77 -2.92
C SER A 490 -14.77 -70.68 -2.07
N MET A 491 -15.30 -69.62 -2.69
CA MET A 491 -15.76 -68.41 -2.02
C MET A 491 -14.69 -67.87 -1.06
N THR A 492 -13.44 -67.83 -1.53
CA THR A 492 -12.29 -67.28 -0.79
C THR A 492 -11.81 -66.00 -1.46
N LEU A 493 -11.37 -65.06 -0.64
CA LEU A 493 -10.79 -63.79 -1.05
C LEU A 493 -9.30 -63.79 -0.72
N ASP A 494 -8.45 -63.64 -1.74
CA ASP A 494 -7.05 -63.28 -1.55
C ASP A 494 -6.91 -61.76 -1.65
N TYR A 495 -6.23 -61.17 -0.67
CA TYR A 495 -5.99 -59.75 -0.60
C TYR A 495 -4.49 -59.44 -0.46
N SER A 496 -4.05 -58.46 -1.24
CA SER A 496 -2.76 -57.79 -1.10
C SER A 496 -2.97 -56.29 -1.30
N GLY A 497 -2.30 -55.47 -0.50
CA GLY A 497 -2.47 -54.02 -0.59
C GLY A 497 -1.19 -53.24 -0.31
N ALA A 498 -1.10 -52.08 -0.95
CA ALA A 498 -0.06 -51.07 -0.80
C ALA A 498 -0.68 -49.84 -0.14
N TYR A 499 -0.38 -49.60 1.14
CA TYR A 499 -0.95 -48.56 2.04
C TYR A 499 -2.48 -48.54 2.24
N ASN A 500 -3.26 -48.96 1.26
CA ASN A 500 -4.70 -48.88 1.23
C ASN A 500 -5.35 -50.18 1.76
N PRO A 501 -6.05 -50.18 2.90
CA PRO A 501 -6.63 -51.37 3.50
C PRO A 501 -7.90 -51.85 2.80
N LEU A 502 -8.25 -53.12 3.01
CA LEU A 502 -9.55 -53.68 2.66
C LEU A 502 -10.45 -53.77 3.89
N TYR A 503 -11.71 -53.34 3.75
CA TYR A 503 -12.72 -53.46 4.79
C TYR A 503 -13.76 -54.53 4.43
N ILE A 504 -14.00 -55.45 5.36
CA ILE A 504 -15.07 -56.44 5.27
C ILE A 504 -16.06 -56.15 6.39
N VAL A 505 -17.33 -55.89 6.05
CA VAL A 505 -18.39 -55.74 7.04
C VAL A 505 -19.24 -57.01 7.04
N ARG A 506 -19.35 -57.63 8.22
CA ARG A 506 -20.09 -58.88 8.46
C ARG A 506 -21.01 -58.69 9.67
N ASN A 507 -22.32 -58.84 9.49
CA ASN A 507 -23.31 -58.67 10.56
C ASN A 507 -23.18 -57.36 11.36
N GLY A 508 -22.81 -56.26 10.70
CA GLY A 508 -22.58 -54.95 11.31
C GLY A 508 -21.20 -54.77 11.96
N GLU A 509 -20.36 -55.81 11.98
CA GLU A 509 -18.99 -55.75 12.51
C GLU A 509 -17.96 -55.55 11.38
N LEU A 510 -17.01 -54.65 11.62
CA LEU A 510 -15.93 -54.35 10.69
C LEU A 510 -14.70 -55.22 10.95
N LEU A 511 -14.27 -55.95 9.93
CA LEU A 511 -12.96 -56.57 9.83
C LEU A 511 -12.07 -55.74 8.89
N GLU A 512 -11.01 -55.15 9.44
CA GLU A 512 -10.02 -54.38 8.69
C GLU A 512 -8.79 -55.25 8.36
N ILE A 513 -8.56 -55.49 7.07
CA ILE A 513 -7.39 -56.19 6.56
C ILE A 513 -6.35 -55.15 6.17
N LYS A 514 -5.23 -55.14 6.91
CA LYS A 514 -4.18 -54.13 6.74
C LYS A 514 -3.36 -54.39 5.48
N ALA A 515 -3.03 -53.31 4.78
CA ALA A 515 -2.07 -53.30 3.69
C ALA A 515 -0.61 -53.26 4.19
N ASP A 516 0.31 -53.62 3.31
CA ASP A 516 1.73 -53.36 3.53
C ASP A 516 2.01 -51.86 3.48
N LYS A 517 2.89 -51.39 4.37
CA LYS A 517 3.25 -49.96 4.46
C LYS A 517 4.34 -49.59 3.45
N MET A 518 4.03 -49.80 2.17
CA MET A 518 4.88 -49.49 1.03
C MET A 518 4.02 -49.29 -0.22
N PRO A 519 4.41 -48.40 -1.15
CA PRO A 519 3.64 -48.12 -2.35
C PRO A 519 3.92 -49.15 -3.47
N VAL A 520 3.07 -49.16 -4.49
CA VAL A 520 3.40 -49.72 -5.80
C VAL A 520 4.16 -48.65 -6.59
N GLY A 521 5.47 -48.57 -6.35
CA GLY A 521 6.35 -47.57 -6.96
C GLY A 521 7.71 -47.56 -6.30
N LEU A 522 8.50 -46.51 -6.56
CA LEU A 522 9.84 -46.38 -5.99
C LEU A 522 9.74 -46.06 -4.49
N SER A 523 10.39 -46.87 -3.65
CA SER A 523 10.49 -46.63 -2.20
C SER A 523 11.73 -47.29 -1.61
N GLU A 524 12.11 -46.92 -0.38
CA GLU A 524 13.20 -47.57 0.36
C GLU A 524 12.96 -49.08 0.54
N LYS A 525 11.69 -49.48 0.54
CA LYS A 525 11.21 -50.86 0.67
C LYS A 525 10.90 -51.52 -0.66
N ALA A 526 11.37 -50.97 -1.78
CA ALA A 526 11.09 -51.54 -3.10
C ALA A 526 11.54 -53.01 -3.23
N HIS A 527 12.55 -53.43 -2.44
CA HIS A 527 13.05 -54.80 -2.37
C HIS A 527 12.19 -55.75 -1.53
N GLU A 528 11.24 -55.24 -0.73
CA GLU A 528 10.31 -56.06 0.07
C GLU A 528 9.16 -56.57 -0.83
N GLN A 529 8.77 -57.84 -0.65
CA GLN A 529 7.62 -58.44 -1.34
C GLN A 529 6.30 -58.06 -0.64
N PHE A 530 5.23 -57.94 -1.43
CA PHE A 530 3.89 -57.76 -0.88
C PHE A 530 3.39 -59.03 -0.20
N SER A 531 2.64 -58.88 0.89
CA SER A 531 1.99 -59.97 1.60
C SER A 531 0.65 -60.34 0.97
N ILE A 532 0.30 -61.61 1.04
CA ILE A 532 -1.01 -62.15 0.65
C ILE A 532 -1.73 -62.67 1.89
N THR A 533 -3.00 -62.32 2.04
CA THR A 533 -3.87 -62.86 3.07
C THR A 533 -5.13 -63.42 2.47
N SER A 534 -5.50 -64.64 2.86
CA SER A 534 -6.69 -65.34 2.34
C SER A 534 -7.79 -65.38 3.41
N HIS A 535 -9.01 -65.03 3.02
CA HIS A 535 -10.16 -64.95 3.91
C HIS A 535 -11.36 -65.68 3.30
N ALA A 536 -12.09 -66.45 4.10
CA ALA A 536 -13.34 -67.09 3.65
C ALA A 536 -14.47 -66.06 3.64
N LEU A 537 -15.13 -65.92 2.49
CA LEU A 537 -16.30 -65.06 2.30
C LEU A 537 -17.56 -65.80 2.73
N GLN A 538 -18.44 -65.07 3.41
CA GLN A 538 -19.77 -65.54 3.82
C GLN A 538 -20.83 -64.79 3.03
N SER A 539 -21.97 -65.44 2.80
CA SER A 539 -23.10 -64.78 2.15
C SER A 539 -23.57 -63.59 2.99
N GLY A 540 -23.73 -62.43 2.35
CA GLY A 540 -24.08 -61.16 3.00
C GLY A 540 -22.88 -60.31 3.45
N ASP A 541 -21.64 -60.81 3.31
CA ASP A 541 -20.45 -59.99 3.52
C ASP A 541 -20.43 -58.81 2.54
N SER A 542 -20.07 -57.62 3.03
CA SER A 542 -19.86 -56.43 2.21
C SER A 542 -18.39 -56.03 2.21
N LEU A 543 -17.78 -55.98 1.03
CA LEU A 543 -16.38 -55.62 0.82
C LEU A 543 -16.29 -54.16 0.39
N TYR A 544 -15.39 -53.39 1.00
CA TYR A 544 -15.15 -51.99 0.64
C TYR A 544 -13.67 -51.72 0.38
N MET A 545 -13.37 -51.14 -0.78
CA MET A 545 -12.08 -50.57 -1.16
C MET A 545 -12.28 -49.10 -1.48
N PHE A 546 -11.35 -48.22 -1.09
CA PHE A 546 -11.54 -46.77 -1.20
C PHE A 546 -10.21 -46.04 -1.33
N SER A 547 -10.19 -44.83 -1.88
CA SER A 547 -9.01 -43.94 -1.84
C SER A 547 -9.07 -42.99 -0.65
N ASP A 548 -7.95 -42.32 -0.34
CA ASP A 548 -7.88 -41.45 0.83
C ASP A 548 -8.80 -40.22 0.73
N GLY A 549 -9.20 -39.81 -0.49
CA GLY A 549 -9.96 -38.60 -0.72
C GLY A 549 -11.30 -38.54 0.00
N TYR A 550 -11.97 -39.70 0.23
CA TYR A 550 -13.22 -39.72 1.00
C TYR A 550 -12.96 -39.38 2.48
N VAL A 551 -11.96 -40.01 3.09
CA VAL A 551 -11.66 -39.86 4.52
C VAL A 551 -10.93 -38.56 4.81
N ASP A 552 -10.18 -38.03 3.85
CA ASP A 552 -9.41 -36.81 4.01
C ASP A 552 -10.20 -35.53 3.71
N GLN A 553 -11.39 -35.64 3.09
CA GLN A 553 -12.22 -34.50 2.74
C GLN A 553 -12.51 -33.58 3.94
N PHE A 554 -12.18 -32.29 3.78
CA PHE A 554 -12.50 -31.24 4.75
C PHE A 554 -13.96 -30.80 4.66
N GLY A 555 -14.62 -30.66 5.81
CA GLY A 555 -16.02 -30.29 5.89
C GLY A 555 -16.57 -30.21 7.31
N GLY A 556 -17.91 -30.21 7.38
CA GLY A 556 -18.67 -30.15 8.61
C GLY A 556 -18.61 -28.78 9.32
N PRO A 557 -19.33 -28.63 10.45
CA PRO A 557 -19.46 -27.35 11.15
C PRO A 557 -18.14 -26.75 11.66
N GLN A 558 -17.11 -27.58 11.82
CA GLN A 558 -15.80 -27.19 12.35
C GLN A 558 -14.69 -27.22 11.28
N ASN A 559 -15.03 -27.45 10.01
CA ASN A 559 -14.09 -27.55 8.89
C ASN A 559 -12.92 -28.52 9.17
N ARG A 560 -13.25 -29.78 9.49
CA ARG A 560 -12.30 -30.85 9.79
C ARG A 560 -12.35 -31.94 8.72
N LYS A 561 -11.31 -32.78 8.64
CA LYS A 561 -11.33 -34.00 7.84
C LYS A 561 -12.46 -34.93 8.29
N PHE A 562 -13.03 -35.71 7.37
CA PHE A 562 -14.07 -36.72 7.67
C PHE A 562 -13.52 -37.83 8.59
N MET A 563 -12.25 -38.20 8.39
CA MET A 563 -11.50 -39.22 9.11
C MET A 563 -12.01 -40.66 8.90
N SER A 564 -11.08 -41.61 8.90
CA SER A 564 -11.41 -43.04 8.69
C SER A 564 -12.38 -43.60 9.74
N LYS A 565 -12.41 -43.04 10.95
CA LYS A 565 -13.35 -43.49 12.00
C LYS A 565 -14.81 -43.29 11.58
N GLN A 566 -15.17 -42.11 11.06
CA GLN A 566 -16.55 -41.82 10.64
C GLN A 566 -16.92 -42.66 9.43
N PHE A 567 -15.97 -42.88 8.51
CA PHE A 567 -16.18 -43.73 7.34
C PHE A 567 -16.47 -45.18 7.73
N LYS A 568 -15.69 -45.74 8.65
CA LYS A 568 -15.92 -47.08 9.21
C LYS A 568 -17.30 -47.21 9.86
N GLU A 569 -17.69 -46.22 10.68
CA GLU A 569 -19.02 -46.19 11.32
C GLU A 569 -20.15 -46.12 10.28
N LEU A 570 -19.97 -45.30 9.23
CA LEU A 570 -20.95 -45.13 8.15
C LEU A 570 -21.17 -46.43 7.37
N ILE A 571 -20.11 -47.07 6.86
CA ILE A 571 -20.24 -48.30 6.07
C ILE A 571 -20.85 -49.45 6.88
N CYS A 572 -20.57 -49.52 8.19
CA CYS A 572 -21.20 -50.50 9.07
C CYS A 572 -22.69 -50.22 9.23
N SER A 573 -23.08 -48.94 9.38
CA SER A 573 -24.47 -48.56 9.57
C SER A 573 -25.36 -48.82 8.35
N ILE A 574 -24.79 -48.78 7.13
CA ILE A 574 -25.54 -48.91 5.87
C ILE A 574 -25.47 -50.31 5.26
N GLN A 575 -24.78 -51.28 5.88
CA GLN A 575 -24.56 -52.62 5.29
C GLN A 575 -25.86 -53.33 4.84
N HIS A 576 -26.95 -53.13 5.57
CA HIS A 576 -28.23 -53.77 5.31
C HIS A 576 -28.96 -53.21 4.07
N GLU A 577 -28.59 -52.01 3.64
CA GLU A 577 -29.12 -51.37 2.43
C GLU A 577 -28.62 -52.07 1.16
N SER A 578 -29.33 -51.87 0.03
CA SER A 578 -28.86 -52.32 -1.29
C SER A 578 -27.59 -51.57 -1.70
N MET A 579 -26.76 -52.16 -2.57
CA MET A 579 -25.52 -51.51 -2.99
C MET A 579 -25.74 -50.14 -3.67
N GLU A 580 -26.83 -49.97 -4.42
CA GLU A 580 -27.19 -48.64 -4.97
C GLU A 580 -27.59 -47.65 -3.87
N SER A 581 -28.40 -48.07 -2.88
CA SER A 581 -28.77 -47.21 -1.73
C SER A 581 -27.53 -46.81 -0.92
N GLN A 582 -26.59 -47.73 -0.71
CA GLN A 582 -25.33 -47.44 -0.04
C GLN A 582 -24.51 -46.37 -0.79
N LYS A 583 -24.40 -46.48 -2.12
CA LYS A 583 -23.74 -45.48 -2.96
C LYS A 583 -24.38 -44.10 -2.84
N GLU A 584 -25.71 -44.02 -2.89
CA GLU A 584 -26.44 -42.76 -2.71
C GLU A 584 -26.23 -42.16 -1.32
N ILE A 585 -26.22 -42.99 -0.27
CA ILE A 585 -25.97 -42.55 1.09
C ILE A 585 -24.53 -42.01 1.24
N LEU A 586 -23.54 -42.70 0.67
CA LEU A 586 -22.15 -42.26 0.67
C LEU A 586 -21.98 -40.92 -0.08
N ASP A 587 -22.52 -40.82 -1.31
CA ASP A 587 -22.46 -39.61 -2.12
C ASP A 587 -23.13 -38.41 -1.40
N ARG A 588 -24.34 -38.62 -0.88
CA ARG A 588 -25.04 -37.58 -0.11
C ARG A 588 -24.27 -37.18 1.15
N THR A 589 -23.66 -38.14 1.85
CA THR A 589 -22.93 -37.88 3.09
C THR A 589 -21.70 -37.03 2.82
N ILE A 590 -20.90 -37.38 1.81
CA ILE A 590 -19.69 -36.62 1.48
C ILE A 590 -20.01 -35.23 0.93
N GLU A 591 -21.07 -35.09 0.11
CA GLU A 591 -21.53 -33.79 -0.40
C GLU A 591 -22.04 -32.90 0.74
N THR A 592 -22.80 -33.46 1.69
CA THR A 592 -23.28 -32.74 2.86
C THR A 592 -22.13 -32.33 3.78
N TRP A 593 -21.14 -33.22 3.97
CA TRP A 593 -19.97 -32.94 4.77
C TRP A 593 -19.15 -31.80 4.16
N ARG A 594 -18.82 -31.90 2.88
CA ARG A 594 -18.05 -30.88 2.14
C ARG A 594 -18.77 -29.54 2.12
N GLY A 595 -20.07 -29.53 1.82
CA GLY A 595 -20.83 -28.29 1.66
C GLY A 595 -20.22 -27.40 0.58
N ASN A 596 -19.77 -26.20 0.96
CA ASN A 596 -19.16 -25.23 0.04
C ASN A 596 -17.63 -25.35 -0.10
N THR A 597 -16.98 -26.28 0.62
CA THR A 597 -15.54 -26.49 0.46
C THR A 597 -15.27 -27.20 -0.86
N LYS A 598 -14.07 -27.03 -1.41
CA LYS A 598 -13.67 -27.77 -2.62
C LYS A 598 -13.32 -29.21 -2.27
N GLN A 599 -13.48 -30.10 -3.24
CA GLN A 599 -12.90 -31.43 -3.14
C GLN A 599 -11.38 -31.32 -3.12
N ILE A 600 -10.73 -32.00 -2.18
CA ILE A 600 -9.28 -31.86 -1.99
C ILE A 600 -8.48 -32.88 -2.79
N ASP A 601 -9.04 -34.06 -2.99
CA ASP A 601 -8.42 -35.19 -3.70
C ASP A 601 -9.45 -36.01 -4.48
N ASP A 602 -8.99 -36.90 -5.36
CA ASP A 602 -9.85 -37.83 -6.08
C ASP A 602 -10.55 -38.79 -5.10
N ILE A 603 -11.80 -39.18 -5.37
CA ILE A 603 -12.58 -40.05 -4.47
C ILE A 603 -13.01 -41.31 -5.23
N ILE A 604 -12.55 -42.45 -4.73
CA ILE A 604 -13.06 -43.77 -5.10
C ILE A 604 -13.61 -44.47 -3.87
N VAL A 605 -14.81 -45.04 -3.98
CA VAL A 605 -15.30 -46.08 -3.07
C VAL A 605 -15.97 -47.18 -3.90
N ILE A 606 -15.46 -48.40 -3.78
CA ILE A 606 -16.01 -49.60 -4.39
C ILE A 606 -16.65 -50.42 -3.28
N GLY A 607 -17.92 -50.78 -3.44
CA GLY A 607 -18.63 -51.70 -2.56
C GLY A 607 -19.10 -52.94 -3.31
N LEU A 608 -18.88 -54.13 -2.75
CA LEU A 608 -19.35 -55.41 -3.29
C LEU A 608 -20.11 -56.17 -2.21
N LYS A 609 -21.20 -56.86 -2.58
CA LYS A 609 -21.93 -57.79 -1.70
C LYS A 609 -21.78 -59.23 -2.19
N MET A 610 -21.47 -60.16 -1.27
CA MET A 610 -21.24 -61.58 -1.57
C MET A 610 -22.47 -62.47 -1.38
#